data_AF-A0A949XL78-F1
#
_entry.id   AF-A0A949XL78-F1
#
_cell.length_a   1.000
_cell.length_b   1.000
_cell.length_c   1.000
_cell.angle_alpha   90.00
_cell.angle_beta   90.00
_cell.angle_gamma   90.00
#
_symmetry.space_group_name_H-M   'P 1'
#
loop_
_entity.id
_entity.type
_entity.pdbx_description
1 polymer ?
#
loop_
_entity_poly.entity_id
_entity_poly.type
_entity_poly.pdbx_seq_one_letter_code
_entity_poly.pdbx_strand_id
1 'polypeptide(L)'
;MRRFFLALLLACALIVGGVFLYSLVVSVRQERRHMRELTVQSKSRALSASAGQQELCARQALKAYTSDRAAAARMGAVHDVAAYTDHFNGKLNKCFVEIKVTGLRPPSTSISVIDAFAGGEYATYVDLNPQGTTNPERRQAICAVFMPSGQKQYCRSSREFSELTKQYMEE
;
A
#
# COMPACT_ATOMS: atom_id res chain seq x y z
N MET A 1 -61.74 -31.94 -36.05
CA MET A 1 -61.75 -30.84 -35.05
C MET A 1 -60.73 -31.01 -33.92
N ARG A 2 -60.68 -32.15 -33.21
CA ARG A 2 -59.82 -32.34 -32.01
C ARG A 2 -58.31 -32.10 -32.20
N ARG A 3 -57.75 -32.51 -33.34
CA ARG A 3 -56.31 -32.30 -33.67
C ARG A 3 -55.93 -30.84 -33.93
N PHE A 4 -56.87 -30.05 -34.48
CA PHE A 4 -56.65 -28.64 -34.78
C PHE A 4 -56.60 -27.79 -33.50
N PHE A 5 -57.48 -28.09 -32.53
CA PHE A 5 -57.48 -27.46 -31.21
C PHE A 5 -56.18 -27.73 -30.42
N LEU A 6 -55.68 -28.97 -30.47
CA LEU A 6 -54.42 -29.33 -29.80
C LEU A 6 -53.21 -28.59 -30.39
N ALA A 7 -53.15 -28.46 -31.72
CA ALA A 7 -52.09 -27.70 -32.38
C ALA A 7 -52.13 -26.21 -32.01
N LEU A 8 -53.32 -25.63 -31.90
CA LEU A 8 -53.50 -24.22 -31.51
C LEU A 8 -53.04 -23.97 -30.06
N LEU A 9 -53.36 -24.88 -29.14
CA LEU A 9 -52.95 -24.78 -27.73
C LEU A 9 -51.42 -24.89 -27.58
N LEU A 10 -50.78 -25.79 -28.33
CA LEU A 10 -49.31 -25.91 -28.33
C LEU A 10 -48.64 -24.65 -28.90
N ALA A 11 -49.17 -24.08 -29.98
CA ALA A 11 -48.66 -22.84 -30.55
C ALA A 11 -48.78 -21.67 -29.56
N CYS A 12 -49.92 -21.53 -28.88
CA CYS A 12 -50.10 -20.51 -27.84
C CYS A 12 -49.12 -20.71 -26.67
N ALA A 13 -48.91 -21.94 -26.21
CA ALA A 13 -47.97 -22.23 -25.12
C ALA A 13 -46.52 -21.87 -25.49
N LEU A 14 -46.09 -22.13 -26.72
CA LEU A 14 -44.75 -21.77 -27.21
C LEU A 14 -44.56 -20.24 -27.28
N ILE A 15 -45.58 -19.50 -27.73
CA ILE A 15 -45.51 -18.03 -27.81
C ILE A 15 -45.42 -17.43 -26.40
N VAL A 16 -46.29 -17.85 -25.48
CA VAL A 16 -46.28 -17.37 -24.10
C VAL A 16 -44.96 -17.73 -23.40
N GLY A 17 -44.46 -18.95 -23.58
CA GLY A 17 -43.17 -19.38 -23.05
C GLY A 17 -42.00 -18.56 -23.61
N GLY A 18 -42.01 -18.26 -24.91
CA GLY A 18 -41.00 -17.41 -25.56
C GLY A 18 -40.98 -15.98 -25.02
N VAL A 19 -42.14 -15.36 -24.84
CA VAL A 19 -42.27 -14.02 -24.26
C VAL A 19 -41.77 -13.99 -22.81
N PHE A 20 -42.10 -15.02 -22.02
CA PHE A 20 -41.67 -15.13 -20.62
C PHE A 20 -40.14 -15.35 -20.49
N LEU A 21 -39.55 -16.22 -21.32
CA LEU A 21 -38.10 -16.40 -21.34
C LEU A 21 -37.39 -15.13 -21.80
N TYR A 22 -37.95 -14.42 -22.78
CA TYR A 22 -37.41 -13.15 -23.24
C TYR A 22 -37.42 -12.10 -22.13
N SER A 23 -38.53 -11.94 -21.41
CA SER A 23 -38.61 -10.97 -20.31
C SER A 23 -37.64 -11.31 -19.17
N LEU A 24 -37.52 -12.59 -18.79
CA LEU A 24 -36.52 -13.04 -17.81
C LEU A 24 -35.08 -12.71 -18.24
N VAL A 25 -34.74 -12.98 -19.51
CA VAL A 25 -33.41 -12.66 -20.05
C VAL A 25 -33.14 -11.15 -20.02
N VAL A 26 -34.15 -10.33 -20.32
CA VAL A 26 -34.03 -8.86 -20.25
C VAL A 26 -33.81 -8.40 -18.81
N SER A 27 -34.59 -8.90 -17.85
CA SER A 27 -34.44 -8.56 -16.42
C SER A 27 -33.07 -8.96 -15.89
N VAL A 28 -32.59 -10.17 -16.16
CA VAL A 28 -31.24 -10.63 -15.74
C VAL A 28 -30.13 -9.79 -16.38
N ARG A 29 -30.30 -9.39 -17.65
CA ARG A 29 -29.34 -8.48 -18.31
C ARG A 29 -29.32 -7.11 -17.64
N GLN A 30 -30.46 -6.60 -17.20
CA GLN A 30 -30.56 -5.32 -16.53
C GLN A 30 -29.89 -5.34 -15.15
N GLU A 31 -30.16 -6.36 -14.33
CA GLU A 31 -29.48 -6.51 -13.03
C GLU A 31 -27.96 -6.63 -13.19
N ARG A 32 -27.50 -7.41 -14.17
CA ARG A 32 -26.07 -7.54 -14.46
C ARG A 32 -25.43 -6.21 -14.87
N ARG A 33 -26.17 -5.33 -15.58
CA ARG A 33 -25.69 -3.99 -15.94
C ARG A 33 -25.54 -3.12 -14.70
N HIS A 34 -26.55 -3.08 -13.84
CA HIS A 34 -26.47 -2.32 -12.59
C HIS A 34 -25.36 -2.83 -11.66
N MET A 35 -25.20 -4.15 -11.51
CA MET A 35 -24.09 -4.71 -10.74
C MET A 35 -22.72 -4.32 -11.31
N ARG A 36 -22.55 -4.34 -12.63
CA ARG A 36 -21.30 -3.91 -13.27
C ARG A 36 -21.05 -2.42 -13.06
N GLU A 37 -22.07 -1.59 -13.22
CA GLU A 37 -21.98 -0.14 -13.03
C GLU A 37 -21.60 0.22 -11.59
N LEU A 38 -22.25 -0.40 -10.60
CA LEU A 38 -21.91 -0.24 -9.19
C LEU A 38 -20.48 -0.74 -8.88
N THR A 39 -20.05 -1.83 -9.51
CA THR A 39 -18.67 -2.33 -9.37
C THR A 39 -17.66 -1.35 -9.96
N VAL A 40 -17.94 -0.75 -11.12
CA VAL A 40 -17.05 0.26 -11.74
C VAL A 40 -17.03 1.54 -10.92
N GLN A 41 -18.18 2.01 -10.46
CA GLN A 41 -18.30 3.23 -9.66
C GLN A 41 -17.61 3.07 -8.30
N SER A 42 -17.78 1.94 -7.62
CA SER A 42 -17.08 1.65 -6.35
C SER A 42 -15.56 1.58 -6.54
N LYS A 43 -15.09 0.91 -7.60
CA LYS A 43 -13.65 0.89 -7.94
C LYS A 43 -13.09 2.29 -8.21
N SER A 44 -13.80 3.10 -9.01
CA SER A 44 -13.39 4.48 -9.30
C SER A 44 -13.31 5.35 -8.04
N ARG A 45 -14.30 5.23 -7.14
CA ARG A 45 -14.30 5.92 -5.84
C ARG A 45 -13.16 5.46 -4.94
N ALA A 46 -12.89 4.15 -4.89
CA ALA A 46 -11.78 3.59 -4.12
C ALA A 46 -10.42 4.11 -4.62
N LEU A 47 -10.22 4.17 -5.95
CA LEU A 47 -9.00 4.73 -6.56
C LEU A 47 -8.85 6.24 -6.30
N SER A 48 -9.96 6.98 -6.32
CA SER A 48 -9.94 8.42 -6.04
C SER A 48 -9.63 8.69 -4.56
N ALA A 49 -10.18 7.87 -3.66
CA ALA A 49 -9.87 7.92 -2.23
C ALA A 49 -8.41 7.57 -1.95
N SER A 50 -7.87 6.51 -2.58
CA SER A 50 -6.47 6.12 -2.41
C SER A 50 -5.50 7.17 -2.97
N ALA A 51 -5.81 7.79 -4.12
CA ALA A 51 -5.02 8.89 -4.66
C ALA A 51 -5.00 10.11 -3.72
N GLY A 52 -6.16 10.47 -3.15
CA GLY A 52 -6.24 11.54 -2.15
C GLY A 52 -5.46 11.21 -0.87
N GLN A 53 -5.49 9.96 -0.42
CA GLN A 53 -4.71 9.51 0.73
C GLN A 53 -3.20 9.54 0.45
N GLN A 54 -2.76 9.13 -0.74
CA GLN A 54 -1.36 9.22 -1.13
C GLN A 54 -0.88 10.67 -1.19
N GLU A 55 -1.69 11.60 -1.72
CA GLU A 55 -1.34 13.01 -1.75
C GLU A 55 -1.19 13.61 -0.34
N LEU A 56 -2.12 13.29 0.56
CA LEU A 56 -2.02 13.69 1.96
C LEU A 56 -0.79 13.07 2.62
N CYS A 57 -0.48 11.81 2.31
CA CYS A 57 0.68 11.11 2.81
C CYS A 57 1.98 11.80 2.38
N ALA A 58 2.14 12.09 1.08
CA ALA A 58 3.30 12.79 0.54
C ALA A 58 3.55 14.14 1.25
N ARG A 59 2.49 14.92 1.51
CA ARG A 59 2.60 16.19 2.23
C ARG A 59 3.08 16.02 3.67
N GLN A 60 2.55 15.02 4.39
CA GLN A 60 2.97 14.79 5.77
C GLN A 60 4.37 14.18 5.86
N ALA A 61 4.70 13.27 4.94
CA ALA A 61 6.04 12.70 4.84
C ALA A 61 7.10 13.78 4.62
N LEU A 62 6.85 14.72 3.71
CA LEU A 62 7.72 15.88 3.50
C LEU A 62 7.87 16.73 4.78
N LYS A 63 6.76 16.94 5.51
CA LYS A 63 6.79 17.68 6.78
C LYS A 63 7.60 16.94 7.85
N ALA A 64 7.44 15.63 7.96
CA ALA A 64 8.20 14.79 8.90
C ALA A 64 9.70 14.82 8.56
N TYR A 65 10.04 14.61 7.29
CA TYR A 65 11.42 14.68 6.79
C TYR A 65 12.08 16.04 7.05
N THR A 66 11.39 17.14 6.75
CA THR A 66 11.94 18.49 6.98
C THR A 66 12.08 18.81 8.47
N SER A 67 11.18 18.31 9.31
CA SER A 67 11.26 18.45 10.77
C SER A 67 12.43 17.67 11.35
N ASP A 68 12.64 16.43 10.90
CA ASP A 68 13.78 15.59 11.27
C ASP A 68 15.11 16.25 10.90
N ARG A 69 15.23 16.71 9.64
CA ARG A 69 16.39 17.48 9.16
C ARG A 69 16.66 18.73 9.99
N ALA A 70 15.63 19.48 10.36
CA ALA A 70 15.78 20.67 11.18
C ALA A 70 16.22 20.34 12.62
N ALA A 71 15.72 19.24 13.19
CA ALA A 71 16.17 18.76 14.51
C ALA A 71 17.63 18.30 14.46
N ALA A 72 18.02 17.52 13.46
CA ALA A 72 19.40 17.09 13.24
C ALA A 72 20.36 18.29 13.12
N ALA A 73 20.00 19.30 12.32
CA ALA A 73 20.80 20.51 12.14
C ALA A 73 21.01 21.29 13.46
N ARG A 74 19.97 21.38 14.31
CA ARG A 74 20.08 22.03 15.65
C ARG A 74 21.04 21.28 16.58
N MET A 75 21.16 19.97 16.41
CA MET A 75 22.10 19.13 17.17
C MET A 75 23.51 19.12 16.56
N GLY A 76 23.76 19.92 15.51
CA GLY A 76 25.05 19.96 14.82
C GLY A 76 25.32 18.74 13.94
N ALA A 77 24.32 17.88 13.71
CA ALA A 77 24.44 16.77 12.77
C ALA A 77 24.36 17.32 11.34
N VAL A 78 25.49 17.32 10.64
CA VAL A 78 25.55 17.61 9.21
C VAL A 78 25.51 16.27 8.47
N HIS A 79 24.38 15.99 7.84
CA HIS A 79 24.25 14.83 6.97
C HIS A 79 24.51 15.25 5.53
N ASP A 80 25.50 14.62 4.91
CA ASP A 80 25.96 14.93 3.56
C ASP A 80 24.89 14.61 2.50
N VAL A 81 24.15 13.51 2.66
CA VAL A 81 23.04 13.14 1.79
C VAL A 81 21.88 12.64 2.63
N ALA A 82 20.70 13.22 2.46
CA ALA A 82 19.47 12.71 3.03
C ALA A 82 18.38 12.68 1.94
N ALA A 83 17.65 11.58 1.89
CA ALA A 83 16.52 11.36 1.00
C ALA A 83 15.36 10.78 1.81
N TYR A 84 14.14 10.97 1.30
CA TYR A 84 12.96 10.33 1.86
C TYR A 84 12.10 9.72 0.76
N THR A 85 11.33 8.71 1.13
CA THR A 85 10.31 8.06 0.29
C THR A 85 9.02 7.97 1.10
N ASP A 86 7.91 8.45 0.55
CA ASP A 86 6.59 8.34 1.16
C ASP A 86 5.78 7.18 0.57
N HIS A 87 4.94 6.56 1.40
CA HIS A 87 4.03 5.51 0.97
C HIS A 87 2.79 5.44 1.86
N PHE A 88 1.61 5.54 1.26
CA PHE A 88 0.35 5.24 1.95
C PHE A 88 0.06 3.75 1.83
N ASN A 89 0.03 3.07 2.97
CA ASN A 89 -0.34 1.67 3.07
C ASN A 89 -1.82 1.57 3.48
N GLY A 90 -2.68 1.26 2.52
CA GLY A 90 -4.12 1.10 2.68
C GLY A 90 -4.53 -0.11 3.52
N LYS A 91 -3.72 -1.18 3.57
CA LYS A 91 -3.98 -2.34 4.47
C LYS A 91 -3.85 -1.92 5.93
N LEU A 92 -2.86 -1.08 6.25
CA LEU A 92 -2.63 -0.56 7.60
C LEU A 92 -3.31 0.79 7.85
N ASN A 93 -3.91 1.38 6.80
CA ASN A 93 -4.47 2.73 6.76
C ASN A 93 -3.53 3.77 7.39
N LYS A 94 -2.24 3.70 7.01
CA LYS A 94 -1.16 4.51 7.59
C LYS A 94 -0.29 5.10 6.50
N CYS A 95 0.20 6.30 6.75
CA CYS A 95 1.22 6.93 5.92
C CYS A 95 2.59 6.70 6.54
N PHE A 96 3.46 6.02 5.80
CA PHE A 96 4.83 5.80 6.20
C PHE A 96 5.77 6.70 5.41
N VAL A 97 6.86 7.09 6.07
CA VAL A 97 7.99 7.74 5.41
C VAL A 97 9.25 7.00 5.80
N GLU A 98 9.98 6.55 4.78
CA GLU A 98 11.35 6.08 4.93
C GLU A 98 12.29 7.27 4.77
N ILE A 99 13.16 7.49 5.75
CA ILE A 99 14.21 8.51 5.70
C ILE A 99 15.54 7.79 5.65
N LYS A 100 16.31 8.04 4.59
CA LYS A 100 17.66 7.50 4.41
C LYS A 100 18.67 8.63 4.50
N VAL A 101 19.63 8.45 5.39
CA VAL A 101 20.68 9.41 5.69
C VAL A 101 22.03 8.74 5.47
N THR A 102 22.91 9.38 4.73
CA THR A 102 24.29 8.94 4.52
C THR A 102 25.24 10.01 5.01
N GLY A 103 26.10 9.65 5.97
CA GLY A 103 27.24 10.46 6.39
C GLY A 103 28.49 10.04 5.61
N LEU A 104 29.32 10.99 5.21
CA LEU A 104 30.59 10.74 4.52
C LEU A 104 31.78 10.78 5.49
N ARG A 105 31.66 11.44 6.65
CA ARG A 105 32.78 11.66 7.58
C ARG A 105 32.34 11.60 9.06
N PRO A 106 32.48 10.44 9.74
CA PRO A 106 32.84 9.13 9.20
C PRO A 106 31.74 8.55 8.29
N PRO A 107 32.07 7.61 7.38
CA PRO A 107 31.06 6.95 6.55
C PRO A 107 30.01 6.25 7.40
N SER A 108 28.75 6.60 7.23
CA SER A 108 27.63 5.94 7.91
C SER A 108 26.38 5.92 7.04
N THR A 109 25.48 4.98 7.28
CA THR A 109 24.16 4.94 6.66
C THR A 109 23.12 4.68 7.73
N SER A 110 22.09 5.52 7.79
CA SER A 110 20.93 5.35 8.64
C SER A 110 19.68 5.28 7.76
N ILE A 111 18.77 4.37 8.08
CA ILE A 111 17.46 4.26 7.44
C ILE A 111 16.43 4.10 8.56
N SER A 112 15.39 4.93 8.55
CA SER A 112 14.28 4.83 9.49
C SER A 112 12.95 4.83 8.75
N VAL A 113 12.01 3.99 9.17
CA VAL A 113 10.62 4.02 8.70
C VAL A 113 9.75 4.50 9.84
N ILE A 114 9.05 5.62 9.64
CA ILE A 114 8.21 6.26 10.65
C ILE A 114 6.80 6.48 10.12
N ASP A 115 5.82 6.55 11.02
CA ASP A 115 4.47 7.04 10.70
C ASP A 115 4.53 8.56 10.52
N ALA A 116 4.18 9.06 9.33
CA ALA A 116 4.32 10.47 8.99
C ALA A 116 3.35 11.38 9.78
N PHE A 117 2.26 10.85 10.33
CA PHE A 117 1.30 11.60 11.13
C PHE A 117 1.58 11.50 12.62
N ALA A 118 1.79 10.27 13.11
CA ALA A 118 1.96 10.02 14.54
C ALA A 118 3.42 10.16 15.01
N GLY A 119 4.39 10.08 14.09
CA GLY A 119 5.82 10.15 14.38
C GLY A 119 6.40 8.87 15.01
N GLY A 120 5.62 7.79 15.10
CA GLY A 120 6.08 6.52 15.67
C GLY A 120 7.10 5.83 14.75
N GLU A 121 8.21 5.35 15.31
CA GLU A 121 9.23 4.60 14.57
C GLU A 121 8.86 3.11 14.48
N TYR A 122 8.85 2.60 13.25
CA TYR A 122 8.52 1.19 12.94
C TYR A 122 9.74 0.39 12.54
N ALA A 123 10.77 1.04 12.00
CA ALA A 123 11.99 0.37 11.61
C ALA A 123 13.17 1.32 11.72
N THR A 124 14.31 0.80 12.16
CA THR A 124 15.57 1.53 12.20
C THR A 124 16.72 0.63 11.76
N TYR A 125 17.59 1.15 10.92
CA TYR A 125 18.82 0.54 10.47
C TYR A 125 19.93 1.58 10.55
N VAL A 126 21.04 1.26 11.22
CA VAL A 126 22.22 2.12 11.30
C VAL A 126 23.45 1.27 11.03
N ASP A 127 24.23 1.65 10.03
CA ASP A 127 25.54 1.08 9.72
C ASP A 127 26.60 2.16 9.85
N LEU A 128 27.48 2.03 10.84
CA LEU A 128 28.53 3.00 11.15
C LEU A 128 29.81 2.81 10.31
N ASN A 129 29.87 1.80 9.44
CA ASN A 129 31.01 1.60 8.55
C ASN A 129 30.64 0.81 7.29
N PRO A 130 29.83 1.38 6.37
CA PRO A 130 29.37 0.68 5.18
C PRO A 130 30.50 0.34 4.19
N GLN A 131 31.66 1.00 4.28
CA GLN A 131 32.78 0.85 3.32
C GLN A 131 34.01 0.12 3.86
N GLY A 132 34.14 -0.11 5.18
CA GLY A 132 35.46 -0.28 5.80
C GLY A 132 35.67 -1.45 6.76
N THR A 133 34.84 -2.50 6.77
CA THR A 133 35.22 -3.76 7.46
C THR A 133 34.99 -4.98 6.58
N THR A 134 36.09 -5.68 6.25
CA THR A 134 36.08 -7.07 5.78
C THR A 134 35.76 -8.06 6.90
N ASN A 135 35.73 -7.59 8.16
CA ASN A 135 35.34 -8.39 9.31
C ASN A 135 33.87 -8.11 9.69
N PRO A 136 32.91 -8.97 9.28
CA PRO A 136 31.49 -8.81 9.58
C PRO A 136 31.17 -8.83 11.08
N GLU A 137 32.03 -9.41 11.94
CA GLU A 137 31.80 -9.46 13.40
C GLU A 137 31.98 -8.09 14.08
N ARG A 138 32.69 -7.15 13.45
CA ARG A 138 32.85 -5.77 13.97
C ARG A 138 31.85 -4.78 13.38
N ARG A 139 31.01 -5.20 12.43
CA ARG A 139 30.02 -4.32 11.83
C ARG A 139 28.88 -4.17 12.83
N GLN A 140 28.95 -3.12 13.66
CA GLN A 140 27.89 -2.75 14.60
C GLN A 140 26.72 -2.13 13.81
N ALA A 141 26.01 -2.97 13.07
CA ALA A 141 24.77 -2.57 12.43
C ALA A 141 23.64 -2.71 13.47
N ILE A 142 23.03 -1.59 13.87
CA ILE A 142 21.78 -1.64 14.63
C ILE A 142 20.69 -1.85 13.60
N CYS A 143 19.95 -2.95 13.70
CA CYS A 143 18.77 -3.15 12.87
C CYS A 143 17.63 -3.72 13.70
N ALA A 144 16.50 -3.00 13.69
CA ALA A 144 15.27 -3.50 14.28
C ALA A 144 14.05 -3.03 13.50
N VAL A 145 13.08 -3.93 13.34
CA VAL A 145 11.80 -3.68 12.69
C VAL A 145 10.71 -4.16 13.65
N PHE A 146 9.82 -3.29 14.06
CA PHE A 146 8.56 -3.70 14.69
C PHE A 146 7.68 -4.28 13.60
N MET A 147 7.13 -5.47 13.81
CA MET A 147 6.19 -6.12 12.90
C MET A 147 4.77 -5.62 13.19
N PRO A 148 3.81 -5.75 12.24
CA PRO A 148 2.40 -5.40 12.48
C PRO A 148 1.78 -6.16 13.67
N SER A 149 2.35 -7.32 14.01
CA SER A 149 1.99 -8.08 15.22
C SER A 149 2.45 -7.44 16.53
N GLY A 150 3.23 -6.36 16.47
CA GLY A 150 3.88 -5.70 17.62
C GLY A 150 5.21 -6.32 18.04
N GLN A 151 5.61 -7.44 17.45
CA GLN A 151 6.88 -8.10 17.78
C GLN A 151 8.06 -7.36 17.15
N LYS A 152 9.17 -7.23 17.87
CA LYS A 152 10.40 -6.64 17.36
C LYS A 152 11.27 -7.72 16.71
N GLN A 153 11.58 -7.57 15.43
CA GLN A 153 12.47 -8.44 14.67
C GLN A 153 13.79 -7.72 14.39
N TYR A 154 14.90 -8.43 14.63
CA TYR A 154 16.24 -7.93 14.35
C TYR A 154 16.72 -8.42 12.99
N CYS A 155 17.57 -7.63 12.34
CA CYS A 155 18.20 -8.02 11.09
C CYS A 155 19.71 -7.76 11.11
N ARG A 156 20.42 -8.23 10.09
CA ARG A 156 21.89 -8.14 10.01
C ARG A 156 22.39 -7.33 8.82
N SER A 157 21.52 -6.99 7.89
CA SER A 157 21.90 -6.31 6.66
C SER A 157 20.81 -5.36 6.18
N SER A 158 21.20 -4.37 5.39
CA SER A 158 20.26 -3.47 4.72
C SER A 158 19.26 -4.22 3.83
N ARG A 159 19.67 -5.36 3.23
CA ARG A 159 18.77 -6.19 2.43
C ARG A 159 17.69 -6.83 3.28
N GLU A 160 18.05 -7.43 4.42
CA GLU A 160 17.07 -8.00 5.35
C GLU A 160 16.15 -6.90 5.90
N PHE A 161 16.70 -5.72 6.19
CA PHE A 161 15.91 -4.56 6.60
C PHE A 161 14.85 -4.22 5.54
N SER A 162 15.26 -4.05 4.27
CA SER A 162 14.35 -3.73 3.18
C SER A 162 13.27 -4.80 3.01
N GLU A 163 13.60 -6.09 3.11
CA GLU A 163 12.59 -7.16 3.03
C GLU A 163 11.58 -7.11 4.17
N LEU A 164 12.02 -6.80 5.39
CA LEU A 164 11.14 -6.67 6.55
C LEU A 164 10.27 -5.41 6.51
N THR A 165 10.73 -4.32 5.88
CA THR A 165 9.98 -3.07 5.78
C THR A 165 8.97 -3.05 4.63
N LYS A 166 8.99 -4.02 3.70
CA LYS A 166 7.99 -4.13 2.62
C LYS A 166 6.56 -4.12 3.12
N GLN A 167 6.30 -4.75 4.27
CA GLN A 167 4.96 -4.76 4.87
C GLN A 167 4.42 -3.36 5.22
N TYR A 168 5.30 -2.35 5.28
CA TYR A 168 4.96 -0.95 5.50
C TYR A 168 5.02 -0.14 4.21
N MET A 169 6.05 -0.34 3.39
CA MET A 169 6.39 0.51 2.25
C MET A 169 5.90 -0.01 0.89
N GLU A 170 5.25 -1.19 0.85
CA GLU A 170 4.70 -1.80 -0.37
C GLU A 170 3.25 -2.31 -0.14
N GLU A 171 2.46 -2.35 -1.21
CA GLU A 171 1.08 -2.91 -1.25
C GLU A 171 0.93 -4.11 -2.18
#